data_AF-A0A2N9MZ65-F1
#
_entry.id   AF-A0A2N9MZ65-F1
#
_cell.length_a   1.000
_cell.length_b   1.000
_cell.length_c   1.000
_cell.angle_alpha   90.00
_cell.angle_beta   90.00
_cell.angle_gamma   90.00
#
_symmetry.space_group_name_H-M   'P 1'
#
loop_
_entity.id
_entity.type
_entity.pdbx_description
1 polymer ?
#
loop_
_entity_poly.entity_id
_entity_poly.type
_entity_poly.pdbx_seq_one_letter_code
_entity_poly.pdbx_strand_id
1 'polypeptide(L)' 'MGTGKDVALALSGDRTYVSWVNGTKVEAWIDGKVELLSSAGAFPSLSTLPGGGVLAAWEDNGAVQIRLLP' A
#
# COMPACT_ATOMS: atom_id res chain seq x y z
N MET A 1 8.63 -1.32 11.46
CA MET A 1 8.03 -2.16 10.40
C MET A 1 7.48 -3.42 11.05
N GLY A 2 6.24 -3.81 10.72
CA GLY A 2 5.61 -5.00 11.26
C GLY A 2 6.18 -6.29 10.67
N THR A 3 5.71 -7.44 11.16
CA THR A 3 5.96 -8.73 10.52
C THR A 3 5.20 -8.79 9.19
N GLY A 4 5.88 -9.03 8.07
CA GLY A 4 5.25 -9.05 6.75
C GLY A 4 6.22 -9.31 5.61
N LYS A 5 5.70 -9.46 4.39
CA LYS A 5 6.45 -9.67 3.15
C LYS A 5 5.94 -8.75 2.04
N ASP A 6 6.58 -8.78 0.87
CA ASP A 6 6.15 -8.08 -0.35
C ASP A 6 5.90 -6.59 -0.09
N VAL A 7 6.99 -5.86 0.16
CA VAL A 7 6.95 -4.44 0.57
C VAL A 7 7.07 -3.52 -0.63
N ALA A 8 6.21 -2.51 -0.71
CA ALA A 8 6.34 -1.37 -1.61
C ALA A 8 6.47 -0.06 -0.82
N LEU A 9 7.28 0.87 -1.34
CA LEU A 9 7.57 2.16 -0.71
C LEU A 9 7.46 3.27 -1.76
N ALA A 10 6.83 4.38 -1.38
CA ALA A 10 6.78 5.58 -2.20
C ALA A 10 6.87 6.84 -1.32
N LEU A 11 7.42 7.91 -1.90
CA LEU A 11 7.60 9.21 -1.24
C LEU A 11 6.84 10.29 -2.04
N SER A 12 5.86 10.94 -1.42
CA SER A 12 5.09 12.01 -2.05
C SER A 12 5.15 13.27 -1.19
N GLY A 13 5.93 14.26 -1.63
CA GLY A 13 6.25 15.43 -0.82
C GLY A 13 7.10 15.04 0.40
N ASP A 14 6.63 15.42 1.58
CA ASP A 14 7.20 15.08 2.88
C ASP A 14 6.66 13.77 3.46
N ARG A 15 5.66 13.16 2.82
CA ARG A 15 5.02 11.95 3.32
C ARG A 15 5.66 10.69 2.75
N THR A 16 5.80 9.70 3.62
CA THR A 16 6.25 8.35 3.29
C THR A 16 5.06 7.40 3.33
N TYR A 17 4.97 6.55 2.30
CA TYR A 17 3.94 5.52 2.16
C TYR A 17 4.63 4.17 2.06
N VAL A 18 4.21 3.23 2.91
CA VAL A 18 4.69 1.85 2.86
C VAL A 18 3.47 0.95 2.74
N SER A 19 3.48 -0.03 1.84
CA SER A 19 2.49 -1.12 1.87
C SER A 19 3.20 -2.46 1.94
N TRP A 20 2.57 -3.42 2.63
CA TRP A 20 3.12 -4.76 2.82
C TRP A 20 2.00 -5.78 3.01
N VAL A 21 2.37 -7.05 2.89
CA VAL A 21 1.49 -8.18 3.18
C VAL A 21 1.75 -8.70 4.60
N ASN A 22 0.71 -8.70 5.43
CA ASN A 22 0.70 -9.28 6.78
C ASN A 22 -0.28 -10.45 6.84
N GLY A 23 0.24 -11.67 6.73
CA GLY A 23 -0.58 -12.86 6.49
C GLY A 23 -1.21 -12.79 5.10
N THR A 24 -2.53 -12.62 5.05
CA THR A 24 -3.30 -12.38 3.80
C THR A 24 -3.75 -10.94 3.63
N LYS A 25 -3.40 -10.06 4.59
CA LYS A 25 -3.83 -8.67 4.58
C LYS A 25 -2.84 -7.83 3.80
N VAL A 26 -3.34 -6.95 2.95
CA VAL A 26 -2.56 -5.83 2.43
C VAL A 26 -2.79 -4.65 3.36
N GLU A 27 -1.74 -4.21 4.02
CA GLU A 27 -1.74 -3.05 4.92
C GLU A 27 -0.92 -1.93 4.30
N ALA A 28 -1.29 -0.68 4.61
CA ALA A 28 -0.53 0.50 4.26
C ALA A 28 -0.25 1.35 5.51
N TRP A 29 0.99 1.78 5.67
CA TRP A 29 1.39 2.79 6.62
C TRP A 29 1.50 4.12 5.89
N ILE A 30 0.79 5.12 6.38
CA ILE A 30 0.69 6.46 5.83
C ILE A 30 0.94 7.42 6.98
N ASP A 31 2.11 8.06 6.98
CA ASP A 31 2.48 9.12 7.93
C ASP A 31 2.10 8.81 9.39
N GLY A 32 2.54 7.64 9.88
CA GLY A 32 2.32 7.22 11.27
C GLY A 32 1.11 6.31 11.48
N LYS A 33 0.17 6.22 10.52
CA LYS A 33 -1.06 5.44 10.67
C LYS A 33 -1.08 4.22 9.77
N VAL A 34 -1.50 3.07 10.32
CA VAL A 34 -1.73 1.84 9.53
C VAL A 34 -3.20 1.77 9.09
N GLU A 35 -3.43 1.48 7.81
CA GLU A 35 -4.74 1.24 7.21
C GLU A 35 -4.77 -0.15 6.55
N LEU A 36 -5.91 -0.83 6.64
CA LEU A 36 -6.16 -2.06 5.89
C LEU A 36 -6.63 -1.69 4.47
N LEU A 37 -5.95 -2.21 3.44
CA LEU A 37 -6.36 -2.07 2.04
C LEU A 37 -7.18 -3.28 1.58
N SER A 38 -6.77 -4.49 1.95
CA SER A 38 -7.51 -5.74 1.69
C SER A 38 -7.25 -6.79 2.78
N SER A 39 -8.24 -7.65 3.03
CA SER A 39 -8.12 -8.80 3.94
C SER A 39 -7.58 -10.08 3.28
N ALA A 40 -7.50 -10.12 1.95
CA ALA A 40 -7.16 -11.31 1.16
C ALA A 40 -6.30 -10.98 -0.08
N GLY A 41 -5.44 -9.96 0.03
CA GLY A 41 -4.63 -9.48 -1.09
C GLY A 41 -3.14 -9.83 -0.99
N ALA A 42 -2.44 -9.60 -2.09
CA ALA A 42 -1.01 -9.84 -2.23
C ALA A 42 -0.32 -8.85 -3.18
N PHE A 43 1.01 -8.91 -3.20
CA PHE A 43 1.86 -8.22 -4.18
C PHE A 43 1.57 -6.72 -4.35
N PRO A 44 1.62 -5.93 -3.26
CA PRO A 44 1.31 -4.52 -3.36
C PRO A 44 2.38 -3.77 -4.16
N SER A 45 1.95 -2.71 -4.84
CA SER A 45 2.79 -1.74 -5.54
C SER A 45 2.27 -0.33 -5.27
N LEU A 46 3.19 0.65 -5.24
CA LEU A 46 2.87 2.06 -5.01
C LEU A 46 3.46 2.91 -6.12
N SER A 47 2.70 3.91 -6.58
CA SER A 47 3.17 4.92 -7.52
C SER A 47 2.78 6.31 -7.05
N THR A 48 3.73 7.24 -7.03
CA THR A 48 3.50 8.64 -6.68
C THR A 48 2.73 9.37 -7.77
N LEU A 49 1.81 10.25 -7.36
CA LEU A 49 0.99 11.01 -8.30
C LEU A 49 1.45 12.47 -8.41
N PRO A 50 1.44 13.06 -9.63
CA PRO A 50 1.62 14.49 -9.81
C PRO A 50 0.48 15.24 -9.10
N GLY A 51 0.79 15.93 -8.00
CA GLY A 51 -0.20 16.62 -7.16
C GLY A 51 -0.23 16.15 -5.70
N GLY A 52 0.54 15.10 -5.36
CA GLY A 52 0.59 14.54 -4.01
C GLY A 52 -0.13 13.20 -3.91
N GLY A 53 0.03 12.53 -2.78
CA GLY A 53 -0.50 11.18 -2.55
C GLY A 53 0.18 10.11 -3.41
N VAL A 54 -0.38 8.90 -3.35
CA VAL A 54 0.07 7.72 -4.10
C VAL A 54 -1.11 6.89 -4.60
N LEU A 55 -0.95 6.24 -5.75
CA LEU A 55 -1.82 5.14 -6.17
C LEU A 55 -1.25 3.84 -5.61
N ALA A 56 -2.02 3.15 -4.77
CA ALA A 56 -1.74 1.79 -4.37
C ALA A 56 -2.43 0.81 -5.30
N ALA A 57 -1.74 -0.25 -5.68
CA ALA A 57 -2.29 -1.39 -6.40
C ALA A 57 -1.91 -2.69 -5.69
N TRP A 58 -2.80 -3.68 -5.71
CA TRP A 58 -2.53 -5.02 -5.16
C TRP A 58 -3.36 -6.06 -5.91
N GLU A 59 -2.95 -7.32 -5.83
CA GLU A 59 -3.74 -8.44 -6.31
C GLU A 59 -4.74 -8.86 -5.22
N ASP A 60 -5.98 -9.13 -5.60
CA ASP A 60 -7.02 -9.69 -4.73
C ASP A 60 -7.93 -10.59 -5.58
N ASN A 61 -7.96 -11.88 -5.25
CA ASN A 61 -8.77 -12.91 -5.92
C ASN A 61 -8.62 -12.94 -7.45
N GLY A 62 -7.38 -12.84 -7.94
CA GLY A 62 -7.04 -12.89 -9.37
C GLY A 62 -7.26 -11.58 -10.12
N ALA A 63 -7.62 -10.49 -9.43
CA ALA A 63 -7.84 -9.18 -10.03
C ALA A 63 -6.91 -8.12 -9.41
N VAL A 64 -6.49 -7.14 -10.21
CA VAL A 64 -5.78 -5.97 -9.71
C VAL A 64 -6.78 -4.97 -9.15
N GLN A 65 -6.63 -4.68 -7.86
CA GLN A 65 -7.34 -3.60 -7.19
C GLN A 65 -6.45 -2.37 -7.14
N ILE A 66 -7.08 -1.19 -7.11
CA ILE A 66 -6.37 0.08 -6.94
C ILE A 66 -7.07 0.98 -5.92
N ARG A 67 -6.30 1.79 -5.20
CA ARG A 67 -6.82 2.82 -4.29
C ARG A 67 -5.90 4.02 -4.28
N LEU A 68 -6.49 5.22 -4.37
CA LEU A 68 -5.79 6.47 -4.13
C LEU A 68 -5.61 6.66 -2.62
N LEU A 69 -4.36 6.90 -2.21
CA LEU A 69 -3.99 7.25 -0.84
C LEU A 69 -3.57 8.73 -0.82
N PRO A 70 -4.19 9.56 0.03
CA PRO A 70 -4.00 11.01 0.04
C PRO A 70 -2.68 11.46 0.65
#